data_AF-A0A924A0W7-F1
#
_entry.id   AF-A0A924A0W7-F1
#
_cell.length_a   1.000
_cell.length_b   1.000
_cell.length_c   1.000
_cell.angle_alpha   90.00
_cell.angle_beta   90.00
_cell.angle_gamma   90.00
#
_symmetry.space_group_name_H-M   'P 1'
#
loop_
_entity.id
_entity.type
_entity.pdbx_description
1 polymer ?
#
loop_
_entity_poly.entity_id
_entity_poly.type
_entity_poly.pdbx_seq_one_letter_code
_entity_poly.pdbx_strand_id
1 'polypeptide(L)'
;MQNLKPSVIIEAKMPNSADMIWESDLNKKAFQQAIIYFMNERAKDNKALFHIIITDFNNWFVFDAKDFDRHFWRNTTIKKLYDAYTSKSLLGDTTGEFYQALERELPKLKKDILDAEEIDCAHFNVQLPANEKEYIAIYKLLSADCLLKEFNPNDANSLNREFYTELLYILGLEESKEGGKKIIGKAKNPQNGTLYENISNKLTQYNKPNDFESVIKLIIIWVNRIFF
;
A
#
# COMPACT_ATOMS: atom_id res chain seq x y z
N MET A 1 1.48 8.68 -24.76
CA MET A 1 1.79 8.41 -23.34
C MET A 1 0.63 8.96 -22.53
N GLN A 2 -0.04 8.13 -21.72
CA GLN A 2 -1.06 8.64 -20.80
C GLN A 2 -0.40 9.64 -19.85
N ASN A 3 -1.07 10.75 -19.57
CA ASN A 3 -0.61 11.78 -18.64
C ASN A 3 -0.64 11.20 -17.21
N LEU A 4 0.41 10.48 -16.83
CA LEU A 4 0.55 9.91 -15.49
C LEU A 4 0.82 11.06 -14.51
N LYS A 5 -0.14 11.35 -13.65
CA LYS A 5 0.01 12.28 -12.53
C LYS A 5 0.51 11.51 -11.31
N PRO A 6 1.43 12.06 -10.50
CA PRO A 6 1.90 11.40 -9.30
C PRO A 6 0.76 11.29 -8.27
N SER A 7 0.72 10.18 -7.54
CA SER A 7 -0.25 9.94 -6.46
C SER A 7 0.37 9.88 -5.06
N VAL A 8 1.68 9.69 -4.99
CA VAL A 8 2.46 9.72 -3.74
C VAL A 8 3.69 10.59 -3.99
N ILE A 9 4.01 11.45 -3.03
CA ILE A 9 5.22 12.29 -3.04
C ILE A 9 6.20 11.72 -2.03
N ILE A 10 7.48 11.60 -2.42
CA ILE A 10 8.56 11.15 -1.54
C ILE A 10 9.64 12.24 -1.52
N GLU A 11 9.94 12.77 -0.34
CA GLU A 11 11.12 13.61 -0.10
C GLU A 11 12.12 12.79 0.74
N ALA A 12 13.28 12.50 0.15
CA ALA A 12 14.31 11.69 0.78
C ALA A 12 15.52 12.53 1.19
N LYS A 13 16.02 12.30 2.41
CA LYS A 13 17.26 12.88 2.92
C LYS A 13 18.33 11.82 3.12
N MET A 14 19.57 12.28 3.24
CA MET A 14 20.64 11.41 3.75
C MET A 14 20.40 11.12 5.24
N PRO A 15 20.75 9.91 5.72
CA PRO A 15 20.76 9.61 7.15
C PRO A 15 21.48 10.70 7.96
N ASN A 16 20.92 11.07 9.11
CA ASN A 16 21.48 12.09 10.01
C ASN A 16 21.59 13.51 9.42
N SER A 17 20.87 13.81 8.34
CA SER A 17 20.85 15.17 7.79
C SER A 17 20.21 16.17 8.77
N ALA A 18 20.83 17.34 8.93
CA ALA A 18 20.24 18.45 9.68
C ALA A 18 18.92 18.98 9.07
N ASP A 19 18.69 18.67 7.78
CA ASP A 19 17.48 19.03 7.05
C ASP A 19 16.30 18.06 7.31
N MET A 20 16.53 16.95 8.02
CA MET A 20 15.55 15.90 8.29
C MET A 20 14.62 16.28 9.45
N ILE A 21 13.34 15.92 9.32
CA ILE A 21 12.33 16.12 10.37
C ILE A 21 12.45 15.12 11.51
N TRP A 22 11.92 15.52 12.67
CA TRP A 22 11.78 14.69 13.86
C TRP A 22 10.40 14.88 14.47
N GLU A 23 9.95 13.93 15.31
CA GLU A 23 8.67 14.03 16.03
C GLU A 23 8.53 15.35 16.81
N SER A 24 9.63 15.84 17.38
CA SER A 24 9.68 17.10 18.13
C SER A 24 9.82 18.34 17.24
N ASP A 25 10.25 18.20 15.99
CA ASP A 25 10.54 19.31 15.09
C ASP A 25 10.30 18.96 13.62
N LEU A 26 9.11 19.34 13.14
CA LEU A 26 8.72 19.25 11.74
C LEU A 26 9.22 20.44 10.91
N ASN A 27 9.66 21.56 11.51
CA ASN A 27 10.01 22.77 10.78
C ASN A 27 11.44 22.69 10.21
N LYS A 28 11.64 21.68 9.36
CA LYS A 28 12.90 21.38 8.70
C LYS A 28 12.74 21.46 7.20
N LYS A 29 13.84 21.65 6.50
CA LYS A 29 13.85 21.81 5.04
C LYS A 29 13.17 20.67 4.30
N ALA A 30 13.29 19.41 4.77
CA ALA A 30 12.57 18.28 4.18
C ALA A 30 11.05 18.48 4.18
N PHE A 31 10.47 18.96 5.28
CA PHE A 31 9.02 19.23 5.37
C PHE A 31 8.61 20.37 4.44
N GLN A 32 9.40 21.44 4.42
CA GLN A 32 9.15 22.60 3.58
C GLN A 32 9.16 22.23 2.09
N GLN A 33 10.12 21.39 1.67
CA GLN A 33 10.18 20.85 0.31
C GLN A 33 8.99 19.97 -0.01
N ALA A 34 8.59 19.08 0.90
CA ALA A 34 7.42 18.22 0.72
C ALA A 34 6.13 19.04 0.54
N ILE A 35 5.96 20.13 1.30
CA ILE A 35 4.85 21.08 1.13
C ILE A 35 4.89 21.71 -0.26
N ILE A 36 6.06 22.19 -0.72
CA ILE A 36 6.20 22.81 -2.04
C ILE A 36 5.82 21.82 -3.15
N TYR A 37 6.29 20.57 -3.07
CA TYR A 37 5.95 19.56 -4.07
C TYR A 37 4.44 19.30 -4.11
N PHE A 38 3.80 19.19 -2.94
CA PHE A 38 2.35 19.04 -2.84
C PHE A 38 1.62 20.24 -3.46
N MET A 39 2.01 21.46 -3.12
CA MET A 39 1.41 22.70 -3.64
C MET A 39 1.58 22.81 -5.16
N ASN A 40 2.76 22.43 -5.70
CA ASN A 40 3.03 22.38 -7.13
C ASN A 40 2.13 21.42 -7.89
N GLU A 41 1.87 20.24 -7.32
CA GLU A 41 0.96 19.28 -7.92
C GLU A 41 -0.50 19.75 -7.86
N ARG A 42 -0.95 20.32 -6.72
CA ARG A 42 -2.29 20.92 -6.63
C ARG A 42 -2.48 22.07 -7.63
N ALA A 43 -1.45 22.90 -7.85
CA ALA A 43 -1.48 23.98 -8.84
C ALA A 43 -1.63 23.48 -10.29
N LYS A 44 -1.21 22.24 -10.60
CA LYS A 44 -1.43 21.56 -11.90
C LYS A 44 -2.77 20.82 -11.96
N ASP A 45 -3.71 21.12 -11.06
CA ASP A 45 -4.99 20.43 -10.91
C ASP A 45 -4.81 18.90 -10.70
N ASN A 46 -3.79 18.51 -9.91
CA ASN A 46 -3.68 17.13 -9.44
C ASN A 46 -4.52 16.95 -8.17
N LYS A 47 -5.59 16.17 -8.29
CA LYS A 47 -6.50 15.81 -7.18
C LYS A 47 -6.29 14.38 -6.67
N ALA A 48 -5.43 13.61 -7.32
CA ALA A 48 -5.20 12.19 -7.06
C ALA A 48 -3.94 11.96 -6.22
N LEU A 49 -3.64 12.87 -5.29
CA LEU A 49 -2.58 12.72 -4.30
C LEU A 49 -3.16 12.09 -3.03
N PHE A 50 -2.50 11.04 -2.53
CA PHE A 50 -2.97 10.25 -1.42
C PHE A 50 -2.07 10.33 -0.19
N HIS A 51 -0.74 10.30 -0.38
CA HIS A 51 0.23 10.36 0.71
C HIS A 51 1.46 11.20 0.37
N ILE A 52 2.09 11.73 1.41
CA ILE A 52 3.39 12.38 1.37
C ILE A 52 4.31 11.60 2.32
N ILE A 53 5.47 11.19 1.84
CA ILE A 53 6.45 10.44 2.61
C ILE A 53 7.71 11.28 2.74
N ILE A 54 8.20 11.42 3.96
CA ILE A 54 9.51 12.01 4.25
C ILE A 54 10.37 10.95 4.94
N THR A 55 11.55 10.68 4.40
CA THR A 55 12.41 9.61 4.93
C THR A 55 13.89 9.93 4.79
N ASP A 56 14.70 9.45 5.74
CA ASP A 56 16.16 9.36 5.61
C ASP A 56 16.63 7.91 5.40
N PHE A 57 15.74 7.06 4.88
CA PHE A 57 15.83 5.60 4.76
C PHE A 57 15.78 4.82 6.08
N ASN A 58 16.09 5.46 7.21
CA ASN A 58 15.97 4.86 8.53
C ASN A 58 14.62 5.21 9.17
N ASN A 59 14.33 6.50 9.26
CA ASN A 59 13.08 7.06 9.75
C ASN A 59 12.14 7.29 8.58
N TRP A 60 10.88 6.94 8.77
CA TRP A 60 9.82 7.10 7.78
C TRP A 60 8.66 7.83 8.41
N PHE A 61 8.25 8.94 7.80
CA PHE A 61 7.07 9.71 8.18
C PHE A 61 6.09 9.69 7.01
N VAL A 62 4.91 9.12 7.22
CA VAL A 62 3.88 8.97 6.18
C VAL A 62 2.67 9.81 6.56
N PHE A 63 2.39 10.83 5.77
CA PHE A 63 1.31 11.80 5.97
C PHE A 63 0.17 11.56 4.98
N ASP A 64 -1.07 11.76 5.42
CA ASP A 64 -2.23 11.78 4.52
C ASP A 64 -2.25 13.09 3.72
N ALA A 65 -2.42 12.99 2.40
CA ALA A 65 -2.53 14.16 1.53
C ALA A 65 -3.74 15.06 1.87
N LYS A 66 -4.77 14.54 2.54
CA LYS A 66 -5.91 15.32 3.03
C LYS A 66 -5.47 16.33 4.10
N ASP A 67 -4.52 15.97 4.96
CA ASP A 67 -3.99 16.89 5.97
C ASP A 67 -3.16 17.98 5.32
N PHE A 68 -2.35 17.63 4.33
CA PHE A 68 -1.62 18.62 3.53
C PHE A 68 -2.59 19.58 2.80
N ASP A 69 -3.71 19.07 2.28
CA ASP A 69 -4.72 19.91 1.66
C ASP A 69 -5.36 20.90 2.65
N ARG A 70 -5.77 20.40 3.81
CA ARG A 70 -6.38 21.19 4.90
C ARG A 70 -5.42 22.27 5.39
N HIS A 71 -4.18 21.91 5.70
CA HIS A 71 -3.23 22.78 6.39
C HIS A 71 -2.45 23.72 5.48
N PHE A 72 -2.23 23.36 4.20
CA PHE A 72 -1.39 24.15 3.30
C PHE A 72 -2.15 24.71 2.09
N TRP A 73 -2.86 23.86 1.34
CA TRP A 73 -3.54 24.31 0.12
C TRP A 73 -4.76 25.19 0.41
N ARG A 74 -5.55 24.83 1.42
CA ARG A 74 -6.74 25.58 1.85
C ARG A 74 -6.40 26.72 2.81
N ASN A 75 -5.18 26.75 3.35
CA ASN A 75 -4.73 27.86 4.20
C ASN A 75 -4.46 29.11 3.35
N THR A 76 -5.27 30.14 3.55
CA THR A 76 -5.19 31.36 2.72
C THR A 76 -3.87 32.11 2.84
N THR A 77 -3.21 32.08 4.01
CA THR A 77 -1.91 32.71 4.23
C THR A 77 -0.83 31.99 3.43
N ILE A 78 -0.74 30.66 3.58
CA ILE A 78 0.25 29.84 2.89
C ILE A 78 0.02 29.84 1.38
N LYS A 79 -1.25 29.79 0.95
CA LYS A 79 -1.62 29.87 -0.47
C LYS A 79 -1.18 31.20 -1.11
N LYS A 80 -1.37 32.33 -0.42
CA LYS A 80 -0.88 33.64 -0.89
C LYS A 80 0.65 33.68 -1.00
N LEU A 81 1.36 33.12 -0.01
CA LEU A 81 2.82 33.01 -0.07
C LEU A 81 3.26 32.19 -1.29
N TYR A 82 2.60 31.07 -1.55
CA TYR A 82 2.88 30.21 -2.69
C TYR A 82 2.59 30.90 -4.03
N ASP A 83 1.47 31.62 -4.14
CA ASP A 83 1.11 32.35 -5.35
C ASP A 83 2.10 33.50 -5.62
N ALA A 84 2.59 34.19 -4.58
CA ALA A 84 3.65 35.18 -4.71
C ALA A 84 4.98 34.56 -5.18
N TYR A 85 5.37 33.41 -4.61
CA TYR A 85 6.57 32.66 -5.01
C TYR A 85 6.53 32.19 -6.47
N THR A 86 5.37 31.73 -6.94
CA THR A 86 5.19 31.23 -8.32
C THR A 86 4.95 32.34 -9.34
N SER A 87 4.60 33.56 -8.90
CA SER A 87 4.46 34.71 -9.78
C SER A 87 5.82 35.08 -10.38
N LYS A 88 5.88 35.27 -11.71
CA LYS A 88 7.11 35.60 -12.45
C LYS A 88 7.58 37.03 -12.21
N SER A 89 7.90 37.40 -10.96
CA SER A 89 8.60 38.65 -10.68
C SER A 89 10.07 38.55 -11.16
N LEU A 90 10.53 39.55 -11.89
CA LEU A 90 11.86 39.63 -12.54
C LEU A 90 13.02 39.98 -11.59
N LEU A 91 12.80 39.97 -10.28
CA LEU A 91 13.76 40.48 -9.29
C LEU A 91 13.86 39.53 -8.09
N GLY A 92 14.96 38.78 -8.01
CA GLY A 92 15.42 38.14 -6.77
C GLY A 92 15.31 36.61 -6.72
N ASP A 93 16.11 36.02 -5.84
CA ASP A 93 16.23 34.57 -5.59
C ASP A 93 15.01 34.08 -4.78
N THR A 94 13.85 33.99 -5.44
CA THR A 94 12.51 33.80 -4.83
C THR A 94 12.38 32.55 -3.97
N THR A 95 13.26 31.56 -4.15
CA THR A 95 13.21 30.28 -3.46
C THR A 95 13.57 30.40 -1.97
N GLY A 96 14.64 31.12 -1.64
CA GLY A 96 15.13 31.27 -0.26
C GLY A 96 14.16 32.07 0.62
N GLU A 97 13.60 33.13 0.05
CA GLU A 97 12.60 33.97 0.73
C GLU A 97 11.31 33.19 1.03
N PHE A 98 10.89 32.31 0.12
CA PHE A 98 9.73 31.45 0.37
C PHE A 98 9.97 30.46 1.50
N TYR A 99 11.13 29.79 1.55
CA TYR A 99 11.47 28.89 2.66
C TYR A 99 11.45 29.62 4.01
N GLN A 100 12.06 30.82 4.08
CA GLN A 100 12.05 31.63 5.31
C GLN A 100 10.65 32.10 5.71
N ALA A 101 9.81 32.46 4.73
CA ALA A 101 8.43 32.84 5.00
C ALA A 101 7.63 31.63 5.54
N LEU A 102 7.79 30.46 4.93
CA LEU A 102 7.12 29.24 5.35
C LEU A 102 7.59 28.79 6.74
N GLU A 103 8.90 28.86 7.01
CA GLU A 103 9.48 28.58 8.33
C GLU A 103 8.88 29.46 9.44
N ARG A 104 8.51 30.72 9.14
CA ARG A 104 7.86 31.64 10.09
C ARG A 104 6.37 31.37 10.28
N GLU A 105 5.70 30.85 9.25
CA GLU A 105 4.26 30.57 9.30
C GLU A 105 3.93 29.18 9.87
N LEU A 106 4.80 28.18 9.67
CA LEU A 106 4.59 26.82 10.19
C LEU A 106 4.34 26.76 11.72
N PRO A 107 5.08 27.49 12.57
CA PRO A 107 4.79 27.54 14.01
C PRO A 107 3.47 28.23 14.35
N LYS A 108 2.94 29.10 13.47
CA LYS A 108 1.67 29.82 13.71
C LYS A 108 0.46 28.95 13.38
N LEU A 109 0.59 28.00 12.45
CA LEU A 109 -0.41 26.95 12.27
C LEU A 109 -0.67 26.18 13.57
N LYS A 110 0.37 25.97 14.39
CA LYS A 110 0.23 25.37 15.73
C LYS A 110 -0.48 26.27 16.75
N LYS A 111 -0.58 27.58 16.49
CA LYS A 111 -1.02 28.58 17.48
C LYS A 111 -2.43 29.13 17.22
N ASP A 112 -2.93 29.07 15.98
CA ASP A 112 -4.26 29.55 15.59
C ASP A 112 -5.40 28.55 15.88
N ILE A 113 -5.09 27.39 16.46
CA ILE A 113 -6.08 26.37 16.82
C ILE A 113 -5.85 26.03 18.30
N LEU A 114 -6.62 26.64 19.18
CA LEU A 114 -6.59 26.39 20.63
C LEU A 114 -7.01 24.96 21.03
N ASP A 115 -7.24 24.05 20.07
CA ASP A 115 -7.51 22.62 20.27
C ASP A 115 -6.83 21.76 19.17
N ALA A 116 -5.58 21.34 19.41
CA ALA A 116 -5.01 20.05 18.98
C ALA A 116 -5.17 19.53 17.53
N GLU A 117 -4.96 20.32 16.48
CA GLU A 117 -4.68 19.76 15.14
C GLU A 117 -3.17 19.64 14.91
N GLU A 118 -2.54 18.65 15.53
CA GLU A 118 -1.23 18.17 15.06
C GLU A 118 -1.41 17.59 13.64
N ILE A 119 -0.37 17.70 12.81
CA ILE A 119 -0.36 17.02 11.53
C ILE A 119 -0.07 15.55 11.83
N ASP A 120 -1.11 14.74 11.91
CA ASP A 120 -1.00 13.32 12.15
C ASP A 120 -0.16 12.65 11.06
N CYS A 121 0.75 11.79 11.48
CA CYS A 121 1.53 10.96 10.58
C CYS A 121 1.85 9.62 11.22
N ALA A 122 1.96 8.59 10.38
CA ALA A 122 2.57 7.34 10.81
C ALA A 122 4.09 7.51 10.79
N HIS A 123 4.73 7.22 11.92
CA HIS A 123 6.19 7.21 12.03
C HIS A 123 6.70 5.83 12.45
N PHE A 124 7.76 5.38 11.79
CA PHE A 124 8.52 4.20 12.19
C PHE A 124 9.99 4.35 11.81
N ASN A 125 10.85 3.66 12.54
CA ASN A 125 12.28 3.57 12.25
C ASN A 125 12.65 2.11 11.98
N VAL A 126 13.18 1.82 10.79
CA VAL A 126 13.50 0.44 10.36
C VAL A 126 14.70 -0.17 11.10
N GLN A 127 15.51 0.65 11.79
CA GLN A 127 16.62 0.20 12.61
C GLN A 127 16.19 -0.18 14.03
N LEU A 128 15.00 0.27 14.46
CA LEU A 128 14.47 -0.08 15.77
C LEU A 128 13.70 -1.40 15.67
N PRO A 129 13.89 -2.32 16.63
CA PRO A 129 13.16 -3.57 16.64
C PRO A 129 11.67 -3.31 16.89
N ALA A 130 10.82 -3.85 16.03
CA ALA A 130 9.38 -3.84 16.19
C ALA A 130 8.86 -5.24 16.56
N ASN A 131 7.65 -5.30 17.11
CA ASN A 131 6.95 -6.57 17.31
C ASN A 131 6.24 -7.03 16.02
N GLU A 132 5.77 -8.28 16.00
CA GLU A 132 5.12 -8.87 14.82
C GLU A 132 3.92 -8.04 14.33
N LYS A 133 3.10 -7.50 15.25
CA LYS A 133 1.93 -6.68 14.88
C LYS A 133 2.35 -5.37 14.24
N GLU A 134 3.41 -4.76 14.75
CA GLU A 134 3.99 -3.52 14.18
C GLU A 134 4.58 -3.78 12.80
N TYR A 135 5.31 -4.88 12.59
CA TYR A 135 5.80 -5.23 11.26
C TYR A 135 4.66 -5.46 10.26
N ILE A 136 3.60 -6.15 10.66
CA ILE A 136 2.40 -6.32 9.82
C ILE A 136 1.77 -4.96 9.49
N ALA A 137 1.69 -4.05 10.46
CA ALA A 137 1.16 -2.71 10.25
C ALA A 137 2.02 -1.89 9.28
N ILE A 138 3.35 -1.91 9.44
CA ILE A 138 4.30 -1.24 8.53
C ILE A 138 4.20 -1.82 7.11
N TYR A 139 4.14 -3.16 6.99
CA TYR A 139 3.97 -3.81 5.69
C TYR A 139 2.67 -3.39 5.00
N LYS A 140 1.56 -3.33 5.74
CA LYS A 140 0.27 -2.84 5.23
C LYS A 140 0.33 -1.37 4.86
N LEU A 141 0.94 -0.53 5.70
CA LEU A 141 1.10 0.90 5.45
C LEU A 141 1.85 1.19 4.15
N LEU A 142 2.93 0.44 3.87
CA LEU A 142 3.76 0.61 2.68
C LEU A 142 3.25 -0.17 1.45
N SER A 143 2.15 -0.93 1.59
CA SER A 143 1.55 -1.64 0.46
C SER A 143 0.98 -0.66 -0.57
N ALA A 144 0.93 -1.07 -1.83
CA ALA A 144 0.33 -0.27 -2.91
C ALA A 144 -1.13 0.09 -2.59
N ASP A 145 -1.91 -0.87 -2.08
CA ASP A 145 -3.31 -0.68 -1.70
C ASP A 145 -3.48 0.49 -0.71
N CYS A 146 -2.64 0.53 0.33
CA CYS A 146 -2.69 1.59 1.32
C CYS A 146 -2.17 2.92 0.75
N LEU A 147 -0.96 2.93 0.18
CA LEU A 147 -0.32 4.15 -0.32
C LEU A 147 -1.08 4.83 -1.45
N LEU A 148 -1.75 4.05 -2.30
CA LEU A 148 -2.54 4.55 -3.43
C LEU A 148 -4.02 4.70 -3.10
N LYS A 149 -4.43 4.39 -1.86
CA LYS A 149 -5.85 4.30 -1.45
C LYS A 149 -6.68 3.51 -2.47
N GLU A 150 -6.06 2.50 -3.07
CA GLU A 150 -6.74 1.60 -3.97
C GLU A 150 -7.69 0.78 -3.11
N PHE A 151 -8.99 0.89 -3.41
CA PHE A 151 -9.97 0.04 -2.80
C PHE A 151 -9.65 -1.39 -3.24
N ASN A 152 -9.10 -2.20 -2.34
CA ASN A 152 -8.92 -3.62 -2.55
C ASN A 152 -10.07 -4.36 -1.85
N PRO A 153 -11.19 -4.65 -2.54
CA PRO A 153 -12.23 -5.51 -1.99
C PRO A 153 -11.79 -6.96 -1.87
N ASN A 154 -10.54 -7.32 -2.24
CA ASN A 154 -9.97 -8.60 -1.89
C ASN A 154 -9.63 -8.60 -0.40
N ASP A 155 -10.69 -8.73 0.40
CA ASP A 155 -10.70 -9.55 1.58
C ASP A 155 -9.79 -10.77 1.33
N ALA A 156 -8.93 -11.13 2.28
CA ALA A 156 -8.06 -12.30 2.17
C ALA A 156 -8.87 -13.62 1.94
N ASN A 157 -10.21 -13.53 2.01
CA ASN A 157 -11.18 -14.57 1.69
C ASN A 157 -11.67 -14.58 0.23
N SER A 158 -11.21 -13.68 -0.64
CA SER A 158 -11.59 -13.66 -2.05
C SER A 158 -10.74 -14.68 -2.81
N LEU A 159 -11.31 -15.87 -3.02
CA LEU A 159 -10.68 -16.99 -3.70
C LEU A 159 -10.12 -16.56 -5.06
N ASN A 160 -8.79 -16.56 -5.23
CA ASN A 160 -8.17 -16.38 -6.54
C ASN A 160 -8.64 -17.53 -7.45
N ARG A 161 -9.50 -17.18 -8.43
CA ARG A 161 -10.19 -18.15 -9.26
C ARG A 161 -9.25 -18.91 -10.19
N GLU A 162 -8.20 -18.25 -10.66
CA GLU A 162 -7.17 -18.86 -11.51
C GLU A 162 -6.40 -19.90 -10.70
N PHE A 163 -5.91 -19.52 -9.52
CA PHE A 163 -5.24 -20.45 -8.60
C PHE A 163 -6.14 -21.62 -8.19
N TYR A 164 -7.41 -21.36 -7.84
CA TYR A 164 -8.36 -22.42 -7.49
C TYR A 164 -8.61 -23.39 -8.65
N THR A 165 -8.71 -22.88 -9.88
CA THR A 165 -8.92 -23.71 -11.07
C THR A 165 -7.69 -24.57 -11.35
N GLU A 166 -6.49 -23.99 -11.25
CA GLU A 166 -5.23 -24.73 -11.40
C GLU A 166 -5.03 -25.77 -10.28
N LEU A 167 -5.43 -25.47 -9.05
CA LEU A 167 -5.37 -26.42 -7.94
C LEU A 167 -6.27 -27.63 -8.21
N LEU A 168 -7.51 -27.40 -8.64
CA LEU A 168 -8.41 -28.50 -9.03
C LEU A 168 -7.82 -29.32 -10.19
N TYR A 169 -7.22 -28.65 -11.18
CA TYR A 169 -6.55 -29.32 -12.29
C TYR A 169 -5.43 -30.25 -11.81
N ILE A 170 -4.50 -29.79 -10.96
CA ILE A 170 -3.41 -30.60 -10.41
C ILE A 170 -3.96 -31.81 -9.62
N LEU A 171 -5.03 -31.59 -8.86
CA LEU A 171 -5.68 -32.65 -8.10
C LEU A 171 -6.40 -33.67 -9.00
N GLY A 172 -6.75 -33.32 -10.25
CA GLY A 172 -7.56 -34.16 -11.14
C GLY A 172 -9.06 -34.03 -10.89
N LEU A 173 -9.49 -32.87 -10.39
CA LEU A 173 -10.86 -32.54 -10.01
C LEU A 173 -11.40 -31.38 -10.85
N GLU A 174 -12.73 -31.21 -10.88
CA GLU A 174 -13.37 -30.06 -11.50
C GLU A 174 -14.58 -29.57 -10.68
N GLU A 175 -14.89 -28.28 -10.76
CA GLU A 175 -16.11 -27.69 -10.20
C GLU A 175 -17.23 -27.73 -11.26
N SER A 176 -18.39 -28.26 -10.88
CA SER A 176 -19.60 -28.22 -11.70
C SER A 176 -20.77 -27.61 -10.90
N LYS A 177 -21.80 -27.13 -11.61
CA LYS A 177 -23.03 -26.62 -10.99
C LYS A 177 -24.15 -27.64 -11.15
N GLU A 178 -24.63 -28.16 -10.03
CA GLU A 178 -25.81 -29.03 -9.97
C GLU A 178 -26.86 -28.41 -9.06
N GLY A 179 -28.07 -28.16 -9.59
CA GLY A 179 -29.18 -27.59 -8.80
C GLY A 179 -28.87 -26.24 -8.14
N GLY A 180 -27.98 -25.43 -8.74
CA GLY A 180 -27.53 -24.15 -8.18
C GLY A 180 -26.43 -24.25 -7.12
N LYS A 181 -26.04 -25.46 -6.71
CA LYS A 181 -24.89 -25.71 -5.82
C LYS A 181 -23.64 -26.03 -6.63
N LYS A 182 -22.49 -25.54 -6.15
CA LYS A 182 -21.18 -25.92 -6.68
C LYS A 182 -20.78 -27.27 -6.08
N ILE A 183 -20.47 -28.24 -6.92
CA ILE A 183 -20.01 -29.57 -6.53
C ILE A 183 -18.65 -29.82 -7.17
N ILE A 184 -17.72 -30.31 -6.36
CA ILE A 184 -16.41 -30.74 -6.82
C ILE A 184 -16.48 -32.24 -7.09
N GLY A 185 -16.13 -32.64 -8.30
CA GLY A 185 -16.14 -34.03 -8.74
C GLY A 185 -14.86 -34.40 -9.48
N LYS A 186 -14.78 -35.67 -9.88
CA LYS A 186 -13.72 -36.14 -10.79
C LYS A 186 -13.77 -35.33 -12.08
N ALA A 187 -12.62 -34.89 -12.58
CA ALA A 187 -12.52 -34.20 -13.86
C ALA A 187 -13.15 -35.03 -14.99
N LYS A 188 -14.02 -34.40 -15.80
CA LYS A 188 -14.67 -35.02 -16.97
C LYS A 188 -13.67 -35.41 -18.06
N ASN A 189 -12.59 -34.64 -18.17
CA ASN A 189 -11.47 -34.89 -19.06
C ASN A 189 -10.21 -35.18 -18.22
N PRO A 190 -10.01 -36.44 -17.77
CA PRO A 190 -8.87 -36.79 -16.95
C PRO A 190 -7.55 -36.49 -17.64
N GLN A 191 -6.62 -35.87 -16.91
CA GLN A 191 -5.26 -35.65 -17.37
C GLN A 191 -4.32 -36.64 -16.68
N ASN A 192 -3.48 -37.29 -17.47
CA ASN A 192 -2.45 -38.19 -16.96
C ASN A 192 -1.47 -37.41 -16.07
N GLY A 193 -1.14 -37.97 -14.90
CA GLY A 193 -0.21 -37.36 -13.94
C GLY A 193 -0.86 -36.49 -12.87
N THR A 194 -2.18 -36.27 -12.94
CA THR A 194 -2.94 -35.66 -11.83
C THR A 194 -2.94 -36.55 -10.59
N LEU A 195 -3.11 -35.94 -9.41
CA LEU A 195 -3.06 -36.70 -8.16
C LEU A 195 -4.15 -37.77 -8.09
N TYR A 196 -5.37 -37.44 -8.54
CA TYR A 196 -6.48 -38.39 -8.63
C TYR A 196 -6.13 -39.60 -9.50
N GLU A 197 -5.64 -39.39 -10.72
CA GLU A 197 -5.34 -40.48 -11.64
C GLU A 197 -4.16 -41.33 -11.13
N ASN A 198 -3.13 -40.71 -10.56
CA ASN A 198 -2.01 -41.43 -9.97
C ASN A 198 -2.45 -42.34 -8.81
N ILE A 199 -3.29 -41.83 -7.91
CA ILE A 199 -3.82 -42.60 -6.77
C ILE A 199 -4.74 -43.71 -7.27
N SER A 200 -5.67 -43.41 -8.17
CA SER A 200 -6.61 -44.38 -8.75
C SER A 200 -5.87 -45.54 -9.43
N ASN A 201 -4.86 -45.23 -10.24
CA ASN A 201 -4.01 -46.24 -10.90
C ASN A 201 -3.27 -47.10 -9.87
N LYS A 202 -2.77 -46.50 -8.79
CA LYS A 202 -2.07 -47.23 -7.73
C LYS A 202 -3.00 -48.16 -6.95
N LEU A 203 -4.20 -47.70 -6.60
CA LEU A 203 -5.22 -48.53 -5.94
C LEU A 203 -5.62 -49.72 -6.81
N THR A 204 -5.79 -49.49 -8.11
CA THR A 204 -6.07 -50.54 -9.09
C THR A 204 -4.96 -51.61 -9.11
N GLN A 205 -3.69 -51.19 -9.13
CA GLN A 205 -2.55 -52.11 -9.07
C GLN A 205 -2.54 -52.97 -7.79
N TYR A 206 -3.06 -52.46 -6.68
CA TYR A 206 -3.14 -53.17 -5.40
C TYR A 206 -4.46 -53.92 -5.18
N ASN A 207 -5.33 -54.03 -6.19
CA ASN A 207 -6.69 -54.58 -6.08
C ASN A 207 -7.48 -53.94 -4.91
N LYS A 208 -7.38 -52.62 -4.76
CA LYS A 208 -8.15 -51.82 -3.79
C LYS A 208 -9.26 -51.04 -4.49
N PRO A 209 -10.36 -50.72 -3.78
CA PRO A 209 -11.39 -49.82 -4.31
C PRO A 209 -10.77 -48.48 -4.75
N ASN A 210 -11.09 -48.05 -5.97
CA ASN A 210 -10.63 -46.79 -6.57
C ASN A 210 -11.80 -45.83 -6.85
N ASP A 211 -12.91 -46.01 -6.12
CA ASP A 211 -14.05 -45.11 -6.17
C ASP A 211 -13.66 -43.70 -5.68
N PHE A 212 -14.49 -42.71 -6.02
CA PHE A 212 -14.21 -41.30 -5.75
C PHE A 212 -13.90 -41.03 -4.26
N GLU A 213 -14.66 -41.62 -3.34
CA GLU A 213 -14.45 -41.43 -1.90
C GLU A 213 -13.10 -41.99 -1.45
N SER A 214 -12.74 -43.18 -1.94
CA SER A 214 -11.44 -43.81 -1.65
C SER A 214 -10.27 -42.96 -2.14
N VAL A 215 -10.38 -42.39 -3.34
CA VAL A 215 -9.32 -41.54 -3.92
C VAL A 215 -9.23 -40.18 -3.21
N ILE A 216 -10.37 -39.52 -2.96
CA ILE A 216 -10.42 -38.21 -2.28
C ILE A 216 -9.84 -38.29 -0.87
N LYS A 217 -10.13 -39.34 -0.11
CA LYS A 217 -9.54 -39.54 1.22
C LYS A 217 -8.02 -39.53 1.19
N LEU A 218 -7.42 -40.19 0.20
CA LEU A 218 -5.97 -40.21 0.03
C LEU A 218 -5.43 -38.85 -0.46
N ILE A 219 -6.14 -38.18 -1.37
CA ILE A 219 -5.79 -36.81 -1.80
C ILE A 219 -5.72 -35.89 -0.58
N ILE A 220 -6.74 -35.88 0.28
CA ILE A 220 -6.78 -35.03 1.49
C ILE A 220 -5.60 -35.33 2.40
N ILE A 221 -5.27 -36.61 2.62
CA ILE A 221 -4.12 -37.02 3.45
C ILE A 221 -2.81 -36.50 2.86
N TRP A 222 -2.61 -36.62 1.54
CA TRP A 222 -1.40 -36.16 0.87
C TRP A 222 -1.28 -34.64 0.85
N VAL A 223 -2.36 -33.94 0.55
CA VAL A 223 -2.44 -32.48 0.59
C VAL A 223 -2.10 -31.98 2.00
N ASN A 224 -2.70 -32.56 3.04
CA ASN A 224 -2.41 -32.18 4.42
C ASN A 224 -0.95 -32.41 4.81
N ARG A 225 -0.28 -33.47 4.31
CA ARG A 225 1.16 -33.70 4.56
C ARG A 225 2.10 -32.75 3.83
N ILE A 226 1.65 -32.13 2.74
CA ILE A 226 2.45 -31.18 1.97
C ILE A 226 2.31 -29.77 2.57
N PHE A 227 1.12 -29.44 3.07
CA PHE A 227 0.82 -28.13 3.62
C PHE A 227 1.07 -28.00 5.13
N PHE A 228 1.20 -29.11 5.87
CA PHE A 228 1.43 -29.16 7.32
C PHE A 228 2.43 -30.26 7.70
#